data_AF-A0A429Z5P0-F1
#
_entry.id   AF-A0A429Z5P0-F1
#
_cell.length_a   1.000
_cell.length_b   1.000
_cell.length_c   1.000
_cell.angle_alpha   90.00
_cell.angle_beta   90.00
_cell.angle_gamma   90.00
#
_symmetry.space_group_name_H-M   'P 1'
#
loop_
_entity.id
_entity.type
_entity.pdbx_description
1 polymer ?
#
loop_
_entity_poly.entity_id
_entity_poly.type
_entity_poly.pdbx_seq_one_letter_code
_entity_poly.pdbx_strand_id
1 'polypeptide(L)'
;MNKEHFLTELKIYLRPLTSGQISYILHMYEEKFALGKKAGKDEYTISKELGNPKDIAYQILDELGVEPIQENKNDSDWEEFTSQTTDSYDYRTGHPYQEDHLQPTANKNSFFIRFCQVSGVLLLNFFFMIWFLFILIALIGSGWVVALTFIASPFLAVIFGVSMGVNTLLQLFVTLILCGVGLIGLLILSPITKFFIHLLKQYTLWCFSVLKGGS
;
A
#
# COMPACT_ATOMS: atom_id res chain seq x y z
N MET A 1 -33.82 4.26 -30.62
CA MET A 1 -33.22 3.25 -29.72
C MET A 1 -34.16 2.06 -29.61
N ASN A 2 -33.69 0.89 -29.16
CA ASN A 2 -34.57 -0.24 -28.87
C ASN A 2 -35.31 -0.01 -27.53
N LYS A 3 -36.50 -0.57 -27.34
CA LYS A 3 -37.27 -0.56 -26.08
C LYS A 3 -36.39 -0.89 -24.87
N GLU A 4 -35.64 -1.99 -24.93
CA GLU A 4 -34.81 -2.45 -23.81
C GLU A 4 -33.73 -1.44 -23.43
N HIS A 5 -33.10 -0.84 -24.45
CA HIS A 5 -32.09 0.20 -24.25
C HIS A 5 -32.71 1.45 -23.61
N PHE A 6 -33.89 1.86 -24.08
CA PHE A 6 -34.61 3.01 -23.54
C PHE A 6 -35.00 2.82 -22.07
N LEU A 7 -35.56 1.66 -21.72
CA LEU A 7 -35.97 1.36 -20.34
C LEU A 7 -34.77 1.21 -19.39
N THR A 8 -33.67 0.64 -19.88
CA THR A 8 -32.43 0.50 -19.10
C THR A 8 -31.84 1.86 -18.76
N GLU A 9 -31.77 2.76 -19.74
CA GLU A 9 -31.24 4.11 -19.56
C GLU A 9 -32.13 4.96 -18.65
N LEU A 10 -33.45 4.88 -18.83
CA LEU A 10 -34.43 5.50 -17.94
C LEU A 10 -34.26 5.00 -16.49
N LYS A 11 -34.06 3.69 -16.29
CA LYS A 11 -33.81 3.10 -14.97
C LYS A 11 -32.53 3.62 -14.32
N ILE A 12 -31.45 3.82 -15.08
CA ILE A 12 -30.18 4.33 -14.57
C ILE A 12 -30.38 5.74 -14.01
N TYR A 13 -31.06 6.61 -14.75
CA TYR A 13 -31.29 8.00 -14.31
C TYR A 13 -32.32 8.10 -13.18
N LEU A 14 -33.27 7.18 -13.07
CA LEU A 14 -34.26 7.12 -11.98
C LEU A 14 -33.76 6.39 -10.71
N ARG A 15 -32.48 5.99 -10.64
CA ARG A 15 -31.88 5.39 -9.43
C ARG A 15 -32.18 6.17 -8.13
N PRO A 16 -32.42 7.50 -8.14
CA PRO A 16 -32.83 8.22 -6.95
C PRO A 16 -34.20 7.95 -6.37
N LEU A 17 -35.05 7.23 -7.09
CA LEU A 17 -36.37 6.88 -6.61
C LEU A 17 -36.37 5.54 -5.86
N THR A 18 -37.41 5.33 -5.05
CA THR A 18 -37.61 4.03 -4.40
C THR A 18 -37.87 2.95 -5.45
N SER A 19 -37.49 1.69 -5.15
CA SER A 19 -37.67 0.56 -6.08
C SER A 19 -39.11 0.40 -6.57
N GLY A 20 -40.10 0.71 -5.72
CA GLY A 20 -41.51 0.73 -6.07
C GLY A 20 -41.87 1.80 -7.09
N GLN A 21 -41.36 3.03 -6.93
CA GLN A 21 -41.58 4.13 -7.87
C GLN A 21 -40.91 3.86 -9.22
N ILE A 22 -39.68 3.34 -9.22
CA ILE A 22 -38.96 2.95 -10.44
C ILE A 22 -39.76 1.89 -11.20
N SER A 23 -40.24 0.85 -10.52
CA SER A 23 -41.02 -0.22 -11.16
C SER A 23 -42.33 0.30 -11.75
N TYR A 24 -43.00 1.23 -11.07
CA TYR A 24 -44.23 1.84 -11.56
C TYR A 24 -43.98 2.67 -12.83
N ILE A 25 -42.95 3.51 -12.83
CA ILE A 25 -42.59 4.35 -13.98
C ILE A 25 -42.19 3.48 -15.18
N LEU A 26 -41.34 2.46 -14.96
CA LEU A 26 -40.94 1.54 -16.02
C LEU A 26 -42.14 0.82 -16.63
N HIS A 27 -43.09 0.36 -15.81
CA HIS A 27 -44.31 -0.28 -16.30
C HIS A 27 -45.17 0.69 -17.14
N MET A 28 -45.31 1.96 -16.73
CA MET A 28 -46.04 2.95 -17.52
C MET A 28 -45.43 3.19 -18.90
N TYR A 29 -44.10 3.27 -18.99
CA TYR A 29 -43.43 3.44 -20.29
C TYR A 29 -43.45 2.16 -21.11
N GLU A 30 -43.33 0.99 -20.49
CA GLU A 30 -43.52 -0.30 -21.15
C GLU A 30 -44.91 -0.42 -21.79
N GLU A 31 -45.95 0.04 -21.09
CA GLU A 31 -47.31 0.07 -21.63
C GLU A 31 -47.41 0.99 -22.86
N LYS A 32 -46.76 2.15 -22.84
CA LYS A 32 -46.69 3.05 -24.02
C LYS A 32 -46.02 2.37 -25.23
N PHE A 33 -44.95 1.62 -25.01
CA PHE A 33 -44.33 0.82 -26.07
C PHE A 33 -45.25 -0.29 -26.57
N ALA A 34 -45.98 -0.96 -25.68
CA ALA A 34 -46.94 -2.00 -26.04
C ALA A 34 -48.11 -1.43 -26.88
N LEU A 35 -48.60 -0.23 -26.53
CA LEU A 35 -49.65 0.47 -27.27
C LEU A 35 -49.15 0.93 -28.65
N GLY A 36 -47.94 1.48 -28.73
CA GLY A 36 -47.32 1.86 -30.01
C GLY A 36 -47.11 0.66 -30.94
N LYS A 37 -46.71 -0.48 -30.38
CA LYS A 37 -46.55 -1.74 -31.12
C LYS A 37 -47.89 -2.28 -31.63
N LYS A 38 -48.95 -2.20 -30.81
CA LYS A 38 -50.33 -2.53 -31.23
C LYS A 38 -50.86 -1.59 -32.32
N ALA A 39 -50.41 -0.34 -32.34
CA ALA A 39 -50.71 0.63 -33.39
C ALA A 39 -49.86 0.43 -34.67
N GLY A 40 -49.03 -0.61 -34.74
CA GLY A 40 -48.21 -0.95 -35.90
C GLY A 40 -46.95 -0.09 -36.05
N LYS A 41 -46.57 0.68 -35.02
CA LYS A 41 -45.33 1.48 -35.03
C LYS A 41 -44.14 0.62 -34.65
N ASP A 42 -43.01 0.87 -35.29
CA ASP A 42 -41.74 0.26 -34.92
C ASP A 42 -41.20 0.83 -33.59
N GLU A 43 -40.47 0.01 -32.84
CA GLU A 43 -39.91 0.37 -31.54
C GLU A 43 -38.97 1.58 -31.63
N TYR A 44 -38.27 1.73 -32.76
CA TYR A 44 -37.46 2.91 -33.05
C TYR A 44 -38.31 4.19 -33.13
N THR A 45 -39.41 4.15 -33.89
CA THR A 45 -40.31 5.30 -34.06
C THR A 45 -40.94 5.70 -32.73
N ILE A 46 -41.34 4.72 -31.93
CA ILE A 46 -41.91 4.96 -30.60
C ILE A 46 -40.88 5.64 -29.69
N SER A 47 -39.62 5.16 -29.68
CA SER A 47 -38.56 5.80 -28.88
C SER A 47 -38.31 7.25 -29.30
N LYS A 48 -38.41 7.56 -30.59
CA LYS A 48 -38.22 8.92 -31.12
C LYS A 48 -39.39 9.85 -30.77
N GLU A 49 -40.62 9.33 -30.74
CA GLU A 49 -41.81 10.07 -30.31
C GLU A 49 -41.81 10.35 -28.80
N LEU A 50 -41.28 9.43 -27.99
CA LEU A 50 -41.21 9.57 -26.54
C LEU A 50 -40.13 10.57 -26.09
N GLY A 51 -39.04 10.71 -26.84
CA GLY A 51 -37.96 11.64 -26.53
C GLY A 51 -36.73 10.97 -25.89
N ASN A 52 -35.86 11.77 -25.27
CA ASN A 52 -34.65 11.28 -24.64
C ASN A 52 -34.97 10.71 -23.23
N PRO A 53 -34.60 9.45 -22.92
CA PRO A 53 -34.85 8.86 -21.61
C PRO A 53 -34.23 9.66 -20.45
N LYS A 54 -33.12 10.35 -20.68
CA LYS A 54 -32.46 11.23 -19.70
C LYS A 54 -33.32 12.44 -19.35
N ASP A 55 -33.85 13.12 -20.36
CA ASP A 55 -34.70 14.31 -20.18
C ASP A 55 -36.00 13.95 -19.46
N ILE A 56 -36.58 12.80 -19.80
CA ILE A 56 -37.75 12.23 -19.13
C ILE A 56 -37.44 11.94 -17.66
N ALA A 57 -36.30 11.32 -17.37
CA ALA A 57 -35.90 11.03 -15.99
C ALA A 57 -35.74 12.31 -15.18
N TYR A 58 -35.08 13.34 -15.72
CA TYR A 58 -34.94 14.64 -15.05
C TYR A 58 -36.29 15.32 -14.80
N GLN A 59 -37.21 15.25 -15.76
CA GLN A 59 -38.55 15.82 -15.59
C GLN A 59 -39.33 15.12 -14.46
N ILE A 60 -39.25 13.80 -14.38
CA ILE A 60 -39.91 13.02 -13.32
C ILE A 60 -39.27 13.28 -11.96
N LEU A 61 -37.94 13.42 -11.91
CA LEU A 61 -37.21 13.75 -10.68
C LEU A 61 -37.55 15.17 -10.20
N ASP A 62 -37.65 16.13 -11.11
CA ASP A 62 -38.07 17.51 -10.83
C ASP A 62 -39.51 17.57 -10.28
N GLU A 63 -40.44 16.84 -10.89
CA GLU A 63 -41.83 16.71 -10.42
C GLU A 63 -41.92 16.10 -9.01
N LEU A 64 -41.01 15.19 -8.67
CA LEU A 64 -40.92 14.54 -7.36
C LEU A 64 -40.04 15.31 -6.36
N GLY A 65 -39.45 16.43 -6.75
CA GLY A 65 -38.56 17.25 -5.92
C GLY A 65 -37.24 16.55 -5.56
N VAL A 66 -36.80 15.58 -6.36
CA VAL A 66 -35.59 14.78 -6.13
C VAL A 66 -34.46 15.33 -7.00
N GLU A 67 -33.33 15.69 -6.38
CA GLU A 67 -32.16 16.14 -7.14
C GLU A 67 -31.62 15.01 -8.02
N PRO A 68 -31.31 15.29 -9.30
CA PRO A 68 -30.90 14.23 -10.17
C PRO A 68 -29.41 13.96 -10.11
N ILE A 69 -28.99 12.76 -10.54
CA ILE A 69 -27.58 12.36 -10.50
C ILE A 69 -26.79 13.26 -11.46
N GLN A 70 -25.91 14.08 -10.90
CA GLN A 70 -24.98 14.89 -11.69
C GLN A 70 -23.95 13.96 -12.34
N GLU A 71 -23.96 13.92 -13.67
CA GLU A 71 -22.94 13.23 -14.44
C GLU A 71 -21.66 14.06 -14.38
N ASN A 72 -20.74 13.68 -13.50
CA ASN A 72 -19.46 14.36 -13.37
C ASN A 72 -18.61 14.03 -14.60
N LYS A 73 -18.67 14.88 -15.62
CA LYS A 73 -17.91 14.72 -16.87
C LYS A 73 -16.46 15.15 -16.67
N ASN A 74 -15.75 14.50 -15.76
CA ASN A 74 -14.32 14.70 -15.56
C ASN A 74 -13.56 13.61 -16.30
N ASP A 75 -12.95 14.02 -17.42
CA ASP A 75 -12.27 13.18 -18.42
C ASP A 75 -10.93 12.57 -17.95
N SER A 76 -10.67 12.50 -16.64
CA SER A 76 -9.39 11.99 -16.12
C SER A 76 -9.41 11.73 -14.61
N ASP A 77 -10.27 10.84 -14.13
CA ASP A 77 -10.07 10.32 -12.77
C ASP A 77 -10.35 8.82 -12.71
N TRP A 78 -9.45 8.10 -12.03
CA TRP A 78 -9.57 6.67 -11.81
C TRP A 78 -10.72 6.41 -10.84
N GLU A 79 -11.77 5.75 -11.29
CA GLU A 79 -12.86 5.30 -10.42
C GLU A 79 -12.48 3.99 -9.73
N GLU A 80 -12.23 4.03 -8.42
CA GLU A 80 -12.13 2.81 -7.61
C GLU A 80 -13.52 2.19 -7.46
N PHE A 81 -13.67 0.93 -7.87
CA PHE A 81 -14.91 0.17 -7.70
C PHE A 81 -15.18 -0.06 -6.20
N THR A 82 -15.82 0.91 -5.55
CA THR A 82 -16.44 0.65 -4.25
C THR A 82 -17.63 -0.28 -4.49
N SER A 83 -17.62 -1.43 -3.83
CA SER A 83 -18.73 -2.37 -3.89
C SER A 83 -20.00 -1.69 -3.39
N GLN A 84 -20.91 -1.36 -4.33
CA GLN A 84 -22.22 -0.80 -4.04
C GLN A 84 -22.98 -1.76 -3.12
N THR A 85 -22.98 -1.47 -1.82
CA THR A 85 -24.10 -1.85 -0.97
C THR A 85 -25.03 -0.64 -1.00
N THR A 86 -26.18 -0.84 -1.63
CA THR A 86 -27.25 0.13 -1.80
C THR A 86 -27.61 0.74 -0.45
N ASP A 87 -27.45 2.06 -0.30
CA ASP A 87 -28.30 2.91 0.53
C ASP A 87 -28.13 4.38 0.09
N SER A 88 -29.26 5.05 -0.10
CA SER A 88 -29.44 6.47 -0.44
C SER A 88 -30.51 7.04 0.51
N TYR A 89 -30.65 8.31 0.91
CA TYR A 89 -30.26 9.64 0.42
C TYR A 89 -30.14 10.64 1.59
N ASP A 90 -29.50 11.78 1.30
CA ASP A 90 -29.92 13.17 1.59
C ASP A 90 -29.07 14.03 2.54
N TYR A 91 -28.63 15.18 2.00
CA TYR A 91 -27.69 16.15 2.52
C TYR A 91 -28.27 17.56 2.30
N ARG A 92 -29.26 18.01 3.09
CA ARG A 92 -29.47 19.45 3.36
C ARG A 92 -30.43 19.82 4.50
N THR A 93 -30.50 19.00 5.53
CA THR A 93 -30.71 19.52 6.89
C THR A 93 -29.32 19.55 7.53
N GLY A 94 -29.03 20.53 8.38
CA GLY A 94 -27.87 20.40 9.26
C GLY A 94 -28.11 19.14 10.09
N HIS A 95 -27.56 18.00 9.66
CA HIS A 95 -27.75 16.73 10.35
C HIS A 95 -27.14 16.92 11.74
N PRO A 96 -27.79 16.50 12.83
CA PRO A 96 -27.24 16.60 14.18
C PRO A 96 -25.96 15.76 14.38
N TYR A 97 -25.43 15.21 13.29
CA TYR A 97 -24.24 14.40 13.14
C TYR A 97 -23.23 15.06 12.19
N GLN A 98 -23.04 16.37 12.27
CA GLN A 98 -21.72 16.95 11.99
C GLN A 98 -20.75 16.39 13.05
N GLU A 99 -20.46 15.10 13.00
CA GLU A 99 -19.35 14.50 13.74
C GLU A 99 -18.16 14.50 12.81
N ASP A 100 -17.06 15.04 13.33
CA ASP A 100 -15.71 14.94 12.81
C ASP A 100 -15.54 13.65 12.02
N HIS A 101 -15.29 13.78 10.71
CA HIS A 101 -14.49 12.91 9.85
C HIS A 101 -13.83 11.70 10.53
N LEU A 102 -14.66 10.79 11.04
CA LEU A 102 -14.30 9.46 11.42
C LEU A 102 -14.75 8.62 10.24
N GLN A 103 -13.76 8.39 9.37
CA GLN A 103 -13.68 7.22 8.53
C GLN A 103 -14.34 6.05 9.26
N PRO A 104 -15.08 5.14 8.59
CA PRO A 104 -15.44 3.87 9.21
C PRO A 104 -14.12 3.16 9.50
N THR A 105 -13.60 3.41 10.69
CA THR A 105 -12.65 2.56 11.36
C THR A 105 -13.41 1.25 11.39
N ALA A 106 -13.03 0.32 10.51
CA ALA A 106 -13.32 -1.07 10.78
C ALA A 106 -13.03 -1.23 12.26
N ASN A 107 -14.00 -1.70 13.06
CA ASN A 107 -13.76 -1.99 14.47
C ASN A 107 -12.70 -3.09 14.53
N LYS A 108 -11.45 -2.68 14.34
CA LYS A 108 -10.19 -3.36 14.54
C LYS A 108 -9.66 -2.88 15.89
N ASN A 109 -10.56 -2.69 16.87
CA ASN A 109 -10.20 -2.52 18.27
C ASN A 109 -10.10 -3.87 18.98
N SER A 110 -10.15 -4.99 18.25
CA SER A 110 -9.67 -6.23 18.82
C SER A 110 -8.19 -6.05 19.15
N PHE A 111 -7.92 -5.89 20.45
CA PHE A 111 -6.59 -5.85 21.03
C PHE A 111 -5.72 -6.96 20.44
N PHE A 112 -6.31 -8.13 20.20
CA PHE A 112 -5.67 -9.27 19.58
C PHE A 112 -5.23 -9.04 18.12
N ILE A 113 -6.04 -8.37 17.27
CA ILE A 113 -5.65 -8.08 15.88
C ILE A 113 -4.50 -7.07 15.84
N ARG A 114 -4.58 -6.01 16.65
CA ARG A 114 -3.49 -5.02 16.77
C ARG A 114 -2.23 -5.66 17.35
N PHE A 115 -2.39 -6.48 18.38
CA PHE A 115 -1.31 -7.26 18.98
C PHE A 115 -0.68 -8.21 17.95
N CYS A 116 -1.48 -8.96 17.19
CA CYS A 116 -0.99 -9.89 16.17
C CYS A 116 -0.32 -9.17 15.00
N GLN A 117 -0.79 -7.97 14.63
CA GLN A 117 -0.15 -7.14 13.60
C GLN A 117 1.20 -6.60 14.10
N VAL A 118 1.26 -6.03 15.31
CA VAL A 118 2.50 -5.51 15.91
C VAL A 118 3.47 -6.65 16.19
N SER A 119 2.98 -7.74 16.79
CA SER A 119 3.76 -8.94 17.07
C SER A 119 4.26 -9.57 15.77
N GLY A 120 3.44 -9.66 14.72
CA GLY A 120 3.83 -10.20 13.42
C GLY A 120 4.95 -9.39 12.77
N VAL A 121 4.85 -8.06 12.75
CA VAL A 121 5.92 -7.19 12.23
C VAL A 121 7.18 -7.30 13.08
N LEU A 122 7.05 -7.36 14.40
CA LEU A 122 8.19 -7.51 15.32
C LEU A 122 8.86 -8.89 15.21
N LEU A 123 8.09 -9.97 15.10
CA LEU A 123 8.59 -11.34 14.92
C LEU A 123 9.30 -11.50 13.57
N LEU A 124 8.73 -10.93 12.51
CA LEU A 124 9.36 -10.95 11.18
C LEU A 124 10.68 -10.18 11.21
N ASN A 125 10.71 -9.02 11.85
CA ASN A 125 11.92 -8.22 12.03
C ASN A 125 12.96 -8.98 12.89
N PHE A 126 12.53 -9.67 13.94
CA PHE A 126 13.39 -10.50 14.80
C PHE A 126 14.00 -11.69 14.05
N PHE A 127 13.20 -12.44 13.28
CA PHE A 127 13.65 -13.64 12.58
C PHE A 127 14.56 -13.35 11.40
N PHE A 128 14.32 -12.27 10.65
CA PHE A 128 15.10 -11.98 9.46
C PHE A 128 16.21 -10.95 9.71
N MET A 129 15.88 -9.83 10.35
CA MET A 129 16.75 -8.65 10.33
C MET A 129 17.83 -8.69 11.41
N ILE A 130 17.56 -9.29 12.57
CA ILE A 130 18.57 -9.45 13.64
C ILE A 130 19.66 -10.43 13.21
N TRP A 131 19.30 -11.55 12.57
CA TRP A 131 20.27 -12.52 12.08
C TRP A 131 21.17 -11.94 11.00
N PHE A 132 20.61 -11.16 10.08
CA PHE A 132 21.39 -10.42 9.09
C PHE A 132 22.39 -9.44 9.76
N LEU A 133 21.94 -8.69 10.77
CA LEU A 133 22.81 -7.81 11.53
C LEU A 133 23.91 -8.55 12.28
N PHE A 134 23.57 -9.70 12.88
CA PHE A 134 24.53 -10.54 13.59
C PHE A 134 25.63 -11.02 12.65
N ILE A 135 25.28 -11.48 11.44
CA ILE A 135 26.24 -11.89 10.42
C ILE A 135 27.17 -10.72 10.06
N LEU A 136 26.64 -9.51 9.91
CA LEU A 136 27.44 -8.36 9.53
C LEU A 136 28.39 -7.89 10.65
N ILE A 137 27.94 -7.92 11.91
CA ILE A 137 28.77 -7.69 13.09
C ILE A 137 29.88 -8.75 13.17
N ALA A 138 29.55 -10.02 12.97
CA ALA A 138 30.51 -11.12 12.99
C ALA A 138 31.56 -10.98 11.88
N LEU A 139 31.15 -10.55 10.69
CA LEU A 139 32.06 -10.31 9.56
C LEU A 139 33.05 -9.19 9.90
N ILE A 140 32.57 -8.06 10.40
CA ILE A 140 33.43 -6.94 10.81
C ILE A 140 34.35 -7.35 11.97
N GLY A 141 33.80 -8.08 12.95
CA GLY A 141 34.55 -8.63 14.09
C GLY A 141 35.68 -9.56 13.64
N SER A 142 35.41 -10.45 12.68
CA SER A 142 36.44 -11.32 12.09
C SER A 142 37.54 -10.52 11.39
N GLY A 143 37.19 -9.43 10.69
CA GLY A 143 38.16 -8.52 10.10
C GLY A 143 39.10 -7.91 11.13
N TRP A 144 38.57 -7.53 12.30
CA TRP A 144 39.38 -7.00 13.40
C TRP A 144 40.30 -8.07 13.99
N VAL A 145 39.80 -9.29 14.21
CA VAL A 145 40.59 -10.41 14.71
C VAL A 145 41.74 -10.75 13.75
N VAL A 146 41.47 -10.81 12.45
CA VAL A 146 42.50 -11.08 11.43
C VAL A 146 43.55 -9.97 11.40
N ALA A 147 43.13 -8.71 11.40
CA ALA A 147 44.06 -7.57 11.38
C ALA A 147 44.96 -7.55 12.64
N LEU A 148 44.39 -7.80 13.82
CA LEU A 148 45.15 -7.90 15.07
C LEU A 148 46.11 -9.10 15.07
N THR A 149 45.67 -10.23 14.54
CA THR A 149 46.51 -11.43 14.43
C THR A 149 47.71 -11.18 13.51
N PHE A 150 47.51 -10.48 12.40
CA PHE A 150 48.58 -10.13 11.47
C PHE A 150 49.59 -9.13 12.05
N ILE A 151 49.12 -8.17 12.84
CA ILE A 151 50.00 -7.23 13.56
C ILE A 151 50.83 -7.95 14.63
N ALA A 152 50.24 -8.96 15.29
CA ALA A 152 50.94 -9.78 16.27
C ALA A 152 51.89 -10.83 15.63
N SER A 153 51.75 -11.10 14.33
CA SER A 153 52.53 -12.11 13.58
C SER A 153 54.06 -12.05 13.81
N PRO A 154 54.75 -10.90 13.68
CA PRO A 154 56.19 -10.83 13.91
C PRO A 154 56.58 -11.14 15.36
N PHE A 155 55.74 -10.78 16.33
CA PHE A 155 55.99 -11.06 17.75
C PHE A 155 55.83 -12.56 18.06
N LEU A 156 54.77 -13.18 17.53
CA LEU A 156 54.57 -14.63 17.63
C LEU A 156 55.72 -15.41 16.98
N ALA A 157 56.23 -14.96 15.83
CA ALA A 157 57.34 -15.62 15.15
C ALA A 157 58.63 -15.62 15.98
N VAL A 158 58.88 -14.57 16.77
CA VAL A 158 60.03 -14.51 17.69
C VAL A 158 59.82 -15.43 18.91
N ILE A 159 58.61 -15.45 19.49
CA ILE A 159 58.30 -16.25 20.69
C ILE A 159 58.29 -17.75 20.41
N PHE A 160 57.62 -18.18 19.35
CA PHE A 160 57.49 -19.60 19.00
C PHE A 160 58.75 -20.19 18.34
N GLY A 161 59.80 -19.39 18.25
CA GLY A 161 61.10 -19.81 17.76
C GLY A 161 61.14 -19.76 16.24
N VAL A 162 61.81 -18.74 15.71
CA VAL A 162 62.40 -18.89 14.39
C VAL A 162 63.42 -20.03 14.51
N SER A 163 63.15 -21.17 13.87
CA SER A 163 64.13 -22.26 13.83
C SER A 163 65.39 -21.68 13.20
N MET A 164 66.54 -21.84 13.85
CA MET A 164 67.86 -21.38 13.38
C MET A 164 68.31 -22.16 12.14
N GLY A 165 67.52 -22.09 11.07
CA GLY A 165 67.75 -22.70 9.78
C GLY A 165 67.94 -21.63 8.72
N VAL A 166 68.33 -22.05 7.52
CA VAL A 166 68.61 -21.17 6.37
C VAL A 166 67.42 -20.28 5.97
N ASN A 167 66.21 -20.63 6.36
CA ASN A 167 64.97 -19.92 6.01
C ASN A 167 64.57 -18.80 7.01
N THR A 168 65.36 -18.57 8.05
CA THR A 168 65.10 -17.58 9.12
C THR A 168 64.81 -16.18 8.57
N LEU A 169 65.69 -15.68 7.69
CA LEU A 169 65.55 -14.34 7.10
C LEU A 169 64.27 -14.22 6.26
N LEU A 170 63.96 -15.27 5.49
CA LEU A 170 62.74 -15.31 4.68
C LEU A 170 61.48 -15.30 5.56
N GLN A 171 61.47 -16.09 6.64
CA GLN A 171 60.36 -16.14 7.60
C GLN A 171 60.12 -14.78 8.25
N LEU A 172 61.18 -14.08 8.68
CA LEU A 172 61.05 -12.72 9.23
C LEU A 172 60.49 -11.74 8.19
N PHE A 173 60.95 -11.79 6.95
CA PHE A 173 60.45 -10.92 5.88
C PHE A 173 58.96 -11.14 5.60
N VAL A 174 58.50 -12.40 5.58
CA VAL A 174 57.07 -12.74 5.40
C VAL A 174 56.23 -12.20 6.57
N THR A 175 56.68 -12.36 7.81
CA THR A 175 55.95 -11.85 8.99
C THR A 175 55.91 -10.32 9.03
N LEU A 176 56.96 -9.65 8.52
CA LEU A 176 57.00 -8.20 8.38
C LEU A 176 55.98 -7.71 7.33
N ILE A 177 55.91 -8.37 6.17
CA ILE A 177 54.90 -8.07 5.14
C ILE A 177 53.50 -8.28 5.71
N LEU A 178 53.26 -9.41 6.39
CA LEU A 178 51.96 -9.72 6.98
C LEU A 178 51.54 -8.68 8.02
N CYS A 179 52.48 -8.21 8.84
CA CYS A 179 52.27 -7.10 9.77
C CYS A 179 51.87 -5.81 9.04
N GLY A 180 52.56 -5.47 7.94
CA GLY A 180 52.22 -4.33 7.09
C GLY A 180 50.80 -4.43 6.51
N VAL A 181 50.42 -5.62 6.02
CA VAL A 181 49.06 -5.90 5.53
C VAL A 181 48.03 -5.75 6.66
N GLY A 182 48.35 -6.20 7.87
CA GLY A 182 47.50 -6.02 9.05
C GLY A 182 47.25 -4.54 9.41
N LEU A 183 48.30 -3.70 9.33
CA LEU A 183 48.17 -2.25 9.57
C LEU A 183 47.32 -1.55 8.51
N ILE A 184 47.51 -1.88 7.23
CA ILE A 184 46.66 -1.38 6.14
C ILE A 184 45.21 -1.87 6.35
N GLY A 185 45.04 -3.11 6.77
CA GLY A 185 43.76 -3.69 7.15
C GLY A 185 43.05 -2.87 8.22
N LEU A 186 43.72 -2.51 9.32
CA LEU A 186 43.15 -1.64 10.37
C LEU A 186 42.76 -0.24 9.85
N LEU A 187 43.59 0.33 8.97
CA LEU A 187 43.33 1.65 8.39
C LEU A 187 42.02 1.65 7.58
N ILE A 188 41.77 0.58 6.82
CA ILE A 188 40.55 0.42 6.01
C ILE A 188 39.36 0.01 6.89
N LEU A 189 39.57 -0.83 7.90
CA LEU A 189 38.49 -1.36 8.74
C LEU A 189 37.89 -0.31 9.68
N SER A 190 38.68 0.69 10.10
CA SER A 190 38.24 1.78 10.97
C SER A 190 37.10 2.63 10.38
N PRO A 191 37.20 3.22 9.16
CA PRO A 191 36.11 3.96 8.55
C PRO A 191 34.89 3.06 8.23
N ILE A 192 35.13 1.81 7.82
CA ILE A 192 34.05 0.84 7.56
C ILE A 192 33.25 0.57 8.83
N THR A 193 33.92 0.37 9.96
CA THR A 193 33.26 0.13 11.25
C THR A 193 32.45 1.35 11.70
N LYS A 194 32.98 2.57 11.51
CA LYS A 194 32.24 3.81 11.82
C LYS A 194 30.99 3.97 10.97
N PHE A 195 31.10 3.73 9.66
CA PHE A 195 29.97 3.74 8.75
C PHE A 195 28.91 2.70 9.15
N PHE A 196 29.34 1.49 9.48
CA PHE A 196 28.43 0.43 9.93
C PHE A 196 27.72 0.78 11.24
N ILE A 197 28.42 1.34 12.23
CA ILE A 197 27.80 1.80 13.48
C ILE A 197 26.76 2.90 13.20
N HIS A 198 27.03 3.79 12.24
CA HIS A 198 26.07 4.81 11.84
C HIS A 198 24.79 4.18 11.25
N LEU A 199 24.93 3.22 10.34
CA LEU A 199 23.81 2.46 9.79
C LEU A 199 23.02 1.71 10.88
N LEU A 200 23.73 1.04 11.80
CA LEU A 200 23.12 0.30 12.90
C LEU A 200 22.31 1.24 13.82
N LYS A 201 22.85 2.42 14.12
CA LYS A 201 22.16 3.42 14.93
C LYS A 201 20.91 3.94 14.22
N GLN A 202 21.01 4.26 12.93
CA GLN A 202 19.86 4.73 12.16
C GLN A 202 18.77 3.66 12.07
N TYR A 203 19.15 2.40 11.86
CA TYR A 203 18.24 1.28 11.81
C TYR A 203 17.53 1.00 13.15
N THR A 204 18.28 0.98 14.26
CA THR A 204 17.69 0.75 15.60
C THR A 204 16.78 1.90 16.01
N LEU A 205 17.14 3.14 15.68
CA LEU A 205 16.29 4.30 15.89
C LEU A 205 15.02 4.25 15.03
N TRP A 206 15.12 3.82 13.77
CA TRP A 206 13.95 3.63 12.90
C TRP A 206 13.01 2.56 13.47
N CYS A 207 13.54 1.40 13.90
CA CYS A 207 12.73 0.37 14.54
C CYS A 207 12.02 0.90 15.80
N PHE A 208 12.72 1.67 16.63
CA PHE A 208 12.11 2.27 17.82
C PHE A 208 11.03 3.31 17.46
N SER A 209 11.27 4.13 16.43
CA SER A 209 10.30 5.10 15.93
C SER A 209 9.03 4.43 15.41
N VAL A 210 9.18 3.34 14.65
CA VAL A 210 8.05 2.54 14.14
C VAL A 210 7.24 1.93 15.28
N LEU A 211 7.91 1.43 16.33
CA LEU A 211 7.24 0.83 17.50
C LEU A 211 6.52 1.86 18.37
N LYS A 212 6.99 3.12 18.39
CA LYS A 212 6.37 4.19 19.18
C LYS A 212 5.09 4.74 18.53
N GLY A 213 4.74 4.28 17.33
CA GLY A 213 3.63 4.80 16.54
C GLY A 213 4.06 6.11 15.89
N GLY A 214 4.52 6.02 14.63
CA GLY A 214 5.18 7.10 13.90
C GLY A 214 4.55 8.47 14.11
N SER A 215 5.39 9.43 14.51
CA SER A 215 5.16 10.85 14.26
C SER A 215 5.64 11.21 12.87
#